data_AF-A0A2V8KS50-F1
#
_entry.id   AF-A0A2V8KS50-F1
#
_cell.length_a   1.000
_cell.length_b   1.000
_cell.length_c   1.000
_cell.angle_alpha   90.00
_cell.angle_beta   90.00
_cell.angle_gamma   90.00
#
_symmetry.space_group_name_H-M   'P 1'
#
loop_
_entity.id
_entity.type
_entity.pdbx_description
1 polymer ?
#
loop_
_entity_poly.entity_id
_entity_poly.type
_entity_poly.pdbx_seq_one_letter_code
_entity_poly.pdbx_strand_id
1 'polypeptide(L)' 'MNLAHLHLILNHIPIIGTIIGLGLFIVSLVGDTDDLKRASLMVFAGVALLALPTFFSGVGAQGAIRKDAAVPA' A
#
# COMPACT_ATOMS: atom_id res chain seq x y z
N MET A 1 13.10 16.86 3.60
CA MET A 1 12.68 15.48 3.26
C MET A 1 12.28 15.46 1.79
N ASN A 2 12.93 14.62 0.96
CA ASN A 2 12.62 14.52 -0.47
C ASN A 2 11.40 13.61 -0.71
N LEU A 3 10.67 13.81 -1.81
CA LEU A 3 9.53 12.98 -2.23
C LEU A 3 9.88 11.49 -2.30
N ALA A 4 11.12 11.15 -2.68
CA ALA A 4 11.59 9.77 -2.68
C ALA A 4 11.65 9.12 -1.29
N HIS A 5 12.06 9.88 -0.26
CA HIS A 5 12.09 9.37 1.12
C HIS A 5 10.68 9.21 1.68
N LEU A 6 9.77 10.13 1.36
CA LEU A 6 8.37 10.04 1.74
C LEU A 6 7.70 8.81 1.11
N HIS A 7 7.94 8.58 -0.19
CA HIS A 7 7.41 7.41 -0.90
C HIS A 7 7.86 6.09 -0.28
N LEU A 8 9.16 5.93 0.03
CA LEU A 8 9.69 4.71 0.64
C LEU A 8 8.99 4.35 1.96
N ILE A 9 8.71 5.35 2.80
CA ILE A 9 8.00 5.12 4.08
C ILE A 9 6.52 4.81 3.84
N LEU A 10 5.83 5.60 3.00
CA LEU A 10 4.41 5.38 2.73
C LEU A 10 4.15 4.01 2.07
N ASN A 11 5.06 3.52 1.25
CA ASN A 11 4.87 2.28 0.49
C ASN A 11 4.74 1.03 1.37
N HIS A 12 5.22 1.06 2.61
CA HIS A 12 5.11 -0.07 3.52
C HIS A 12 3.68 -0.29 4.02
N ILE A 13 2.89 0.79 4.14
CA ILE A 13 1.56 0.72 4.74
C ILE A 13 0.61 -0.11 3.87
N PRO A 14 0.50 0.11 2.55
CA PRO A 14 -0.35 -0.72 1.71
C PRO A 14 0.09 -2.19 1.69
N ILE A 15 1.39 -2.47 1.56
CA ILE A 15 1.92 -3.84 1.47
C ILE A 15 1.59 -4.63 2.74
N ILE A 16 1.93 -4.10 3.91
CA ILE A 16 1.67 -4.74 5.19
C ILE A 16 0.15 -4.88 5.41
N GLY A 17 -0.61 -3.84 5.09
CA GLY A 17 -2.07 -3.86 5.18
C GLY A 17 -2.70 -4.94 4.30
N THR A 18 -2.21 -5.16 3.09
CA THR A 18 -2.69 -6.24 2.21
C THR A 18 -2.37 -7.61 2.79
N ILE A 19 -1.17 -7.82 3.36
CA ILE A 19 -0.79 -9.09 3.99
C ILE A 19 -1.71 -9.38 5.19
N ILE A 20 -1.96 -8.38 6.04
CA ILE A 20 -2.85 -8.52 7.20
C ILE A 20 -4.30 -8.80 6.74
N GLY A 21 -4.80 -8.04 5.77
CA GLY A 21 -6.14 -8.23 5.20
C GLY A 21 -6.31 -9.63 4.60
N LEU A 22 -5.29 -10.14 3.92
CA LEU A 22 -5.29 -11.49 3.34
C LEU A 22 -5.27 -12.57 4.42
N GLY A 23 -4.45 -12.40 5.47
CA GLY A 23 -4.45 -13.30 6.62
C GLY A 23 -5.83 -13.38 7.29
N LEU A 24 -6.45 -12.22 7.57
CA LEU A 24 -7.80 -12.15 8.13
C LEU A 24 -8.84 -12.80 7.22
N PHE A 25 -8.75 -12.59 5.91
CA PHE A 25 -9.67 -13.19 4.95
C PHE A 25 -9.51 -14.72 4.92
N ILE A 26 -8.29 -15.25 4.88
CA ILE A 26 -8.05 -16.69 4.94
C ILE A 26 -8.60 -17.29 6.23
N VAL A 27 -8.36 -16.65 7.38
CA VAL A 27 -8.92 -17.10 8.67
C VAL A 27 -10.45 -17.06 8.64
N SER A 28 -11.06 -16.04 8.01
CA SER A 28 -12.51 -15.98 7.85
C SER A 28 -13.09 -17.10 7.00
N LEU A 29 -12.35 -17.56 5.99
CA LEU A 29 -12.76 -18.68 5.12
C LEU A 29 -12.68 -20.02 5.83
N VAL A 30 -11.62 -20.24 6.64
CA VAL A 30 -11.46 -21.47 7.41
C VAL A 30 -12.42 -21.52 8.61
N GLY A 31 -12.67 -20.37 9.24
CA GLY A 31 -13.59 -20.25 10.38
C GLY A 31 -15.06 -20.10 10.00
N ASP A 32 -15.38 -19.96 8.71
CA ASP A 32 -16.74 -19.77 8.16
C ASP A 32 -17.56 -18.67 8.87
N THR A 33 -16.90 -17.54 9.15
CA THR A 33 -17.52 -16.40 9.86
C THR A 33 -17.73 -15.22 8.93
N ASP A 34 -18.99 -14.85 8.72
CA ASP A 34 -19.35 -13.70 7.88
C ASP A 34 -18.83 -12.38 8.44
N ASP A 35 -18.78 -12.23 9.77
CA ASP A 35 -18.26 -11.02 10.43
C ASP A 35 -16.79 -10.79 10.12
N LEU A 36 -15.96 -11.83 10.24
CA LEU A 36 -14.52 -11.72 9.95
C LEU A 36 -14.27 -11.51 8.45
N LYS A 37 -15.11 -12.10 7.60
CA LYS A 37 -15.08 -11.88 6.16
C LYS A 37 -15.39 -10.42 5.83
N ARG A 38 -16.43 -9.84 6.43
CA ARG A 38 -16.77 -8.42 6.29
C ARG A 38 -15.64 -7.51 6.80
N ALA A 39 -15.07 -7.83 7.96
CA ALA A 39 -13.96 -7.07 8.54
C ALA A 39 -12.73 -7.08 7.63
N SER A 40 -12.34 -8.25 7.11
CA SER A 40 -11.20 -8.37 6.19
C SER A 40 -11.42 -7.60 4.88
N LEU A 41 -12.64 -7.60 4.34
CA LEU A 41 -13.01 -6.78 3.18
C LEU A 41 -12.97 -5.29 3.48
N MET A 42 -13.37 -4.84 4.67
CA MET A 42 -13.22 -3.45 5.09
C MET A 42 -11.74 -3.05 5.21
N VAL A 43 -10.88 -3.93 5.74
CA VAL A 43 -9.43 -3.71 5.77
C VAL A 43 -8.89 -3.58 4.35
N PHE A 44 -9.27 -4.47 3.42
CA PHE A 44 -8.87 -4.35 2.02
C PHE A 44 -9.31 -3.04 1.38
N ALA A 45 -10.55 -2.59 1.65
CA ALA A 45 -11.04 -1.31 1.14
C ALA A 45 -10.21 -0.13 1.70
N GLY A 46 -9.91 -0.12 3.00
CA GLY A 46 -9.06 0.90 3.61
C GLY A 46 -7.65 0.92 3.04
N VAL A 47 -7.05 -0.26 2.85
CA VAL A 47 -5.72 -0.42 2.24
C VAL A 47 -5.72 0.05 0.78
N ALA A 48 -6.77 -0.24 0.02
CA ALA A 48 -6.91 0.24 -1.36
C ALA A 48 -6.97 1.78 -1.43
N LEU A 49 -7.63 2.43 -0.48
CA LEU A 49 -7.64 3.90 -0.39
C LEU A 49 -6.26 4.46 -0.05
N LEU A 50 -5.52 3.82 0.86
CA LEU A 50 -4.14 4.23 1.21
C LEU A 50 -3.13 3.96 0.09
N ALA A 51 -3.43 3.05 -0.83
CA ALA A 51 -2.60 2.81 -2.00
C ALA A 51 -2.57 4.02 -2.95
N LEU A 52 -3.63 4.84 -3.00
CA LEU A 52 -3.70 6.03 -3.85
C LEU A 52 -2.62 7.09 -3.54
N PRO A 53 -2.53 7.64 -2.31
CA PRO A 53 -1.48 8.60 -1.98
C PRO A 53 -0.07 7.98 -2.09
N THR A 54 0.05 6.68 -1.81
CA THR A 54 1.30 5.93 -2.00
C THR A 54 1.72 5.93 -3.47
N PHE A 55 0.81 5.64 -4.40
CA PHE A 55 1.07 5.69 -5.83
C PHE A 55 1.49 7.08 -6.31
N PHE A 56 0.74 8.13 -5.92
CA PHE A 56 1.08 9.51 -6.29
C PHE A 56 2.45 9.95 -5.76
N SER A 57 2.80 9.56 -4.53
CA SER A 57 4.13 9.83 -3.97
C SER A 57 5.25 9.16 -4.78
N GLY A 58 4.99 8.00 -5.39
CA GLY A 58 5.94 7.28 -6.25
C GLY A 58 6.21 8.00 -7.57
N VAL A 59 5.16 8.55 -8.21
CA VAL A 59 5.32 9.40 -9.40
C VAL A 59 6.17 10.63 -9.09
N GLY A 60 5.95 11.25 -7.92
CA GLY A 60 6.77 12.36 -7.43
C GLY A 60 8.23 11.95 -7.20
N ALA A 61 8.46 10.76 -6.64
CA ALA A 61 9.80 10.20 -6.45
C ALA A 61 10.52 9.93 -7.78
N GLN A 62 9.85 9.31 -8.75
CA GLN A 62 10.39 9.06 -10.09
C GLN A 62 10.74 10.37 -10.81
N GLY A 63 9.87 11.38 -10.69
CA GLY A 63 10.13 12.71 -11.25
C GLY A 63 11.34 13.40 -10.65
N ALA A 64 11.60 13.23 -9.35
CA ALA A 64 12.79 13.76 -8.69
C ALA A 64 14.07 13.06 -9.19
N ILE A 65 14.04 11.72 -9.34
CA ILE A 65 15.19 10.93 -9.83
C ILE A 65 15.49 11.25 -11.30
N ARG A 66 14.47 11.36 -12.17
CA ARG A 66 14.68 11.68 -13.60
C ARG A 66 15.26 13.08 -13.84
N LYS A 67 15.07 14.02 -12.93
CA LYS A 67 15.67 15.37 -13.02
C LYS A 67 17.12 15.39 -12.54
N ASP A 68 17.58 14.31 -11.93
CA ASP A 68 18.95 14.20 -11.43
C ASP A 68 19.88 13.85 -12.60
N ALA A 69 20.77 14.77 -12.95
CA ALA A 69 21.60 14.71 -14.17
C ALA A 69 22.60 13.54 -14.19
N ALA A 70 22.75 12.83 -13.06
CA ALA A 70 23.61 11.67 -12.91
C ALA A 70 22.96 10.33 -13.34
N VAL A 71 21.65 10.32 -13.63
CA VAL A 71 20.92 9.09 -14.00
C VAL A 71 20.69 9.07 -15.52
N PRO A 72 21.34 8.17 -16.29
CA PRO A 72 21.09 8.05 -17.73
C PRO A 72 19.63 7.61 -17.99
N ALA A 73 19.05 8.18 -19.05
CA ALA A 73 17.63 8.08 -19.40
C ALA A 73 17.17 6.66 -19.79
#